data_AF-A0A3P7N1B8-F1
#
_entry.id   AF-A0A3P7N1B8-F1
#
_cell.length_a   1.000
_cell.length_b   1.000
_cell.length_c   1.000
_cell.angle_alpha   90.00
_cell.angle_beta   90.00
_cell.angle_gamma   90.00
#
_symmetry.space_group_name_H-M   'P 1'
#
loop_
_entity.id
_entity.type
_entity.pdbx_description
1 polymer ?
#
loop_
_entity_poly.entity_id
_entity_poly.type
_entity_poly.pdbx_seq_one_letter_code
_entity_poly.pdbx_strand_id
1 'polypeptide(L)'
;MFHVSTMLPYTLGDQQQLQRKRHIGNDIVAIIFQEQNTPFAPDMIASNFLHAYIVVQPIDALTDKVRYRVSDLGAQKASILKKFSI
;
A
#
# COMPACT_ATOMS: atom_id res chain seq x y z
N MET A 1 -7.70 -12.11 -0.47
CA MET A 1 -6.97 -12.25 0.81
C MET A 1 -6.05 -11.05 0.94
N PHE A 2 -5.83 -10.50 2.15
CA PHE A 2 -4.97 -9.33 2.37
C PHE A 2 -3.72 -9.71 3.17
N HIS A 3 -2.54 -9.28 2.73
CA HIS A 3 -1.31 -9.32 3.50
C HIS A 3 -1.17 -8.02 4.32
N VAL A 4 -1.66 -8.03 5.55
CA VAL A 4 -1.63 -6.84 6.41
C VAL A 4 -0.28 -6.76 7.14
N SER A 5 0.54 -5.77 6.79
CA SER A 5 1.92 -5.63 7.28
C SER A 5 2.05 -5.66 8.81
N THR A 6 1.11 -5.04 9.53
CA THR A 6 1.08 -4.99 11.00
C THR A 6 0.63 -6.29 11.65
N MET A 7 -0.05 -7.17 10.91
CA MET A 7 -0.46 -8.51 11.38
C MET A 7 0.53 -9.60 10.99
N LEU A 8 1.48 -9.31 10.09
CA LEU A 8 2.57 -10.23 9.77
C LEU A 8 3.61 -10.25 10.90
N PRO A 9 4.25 -11.40 11.17
CA PRO A 9 5.27 -11.50 12.21
C PRO A 9 6.36 -10.44 12.07
N TYR A 10 6.80 -9.89 13.21
CA TYR A 10 7.96 -9.01 13.27
C TYR A 10 9.19 -9.80 13.68
N THR A 11 10.26 -9.70 12.91
CA THR A 11 11.52 -10.39 13.22
C THR A 11 12.52 -9.40 13.79
N LEU A 12 12.87 -9.53 15.08
CA LEU A 12 13.92 -8.74 15.70
C LEU A 12 15.26 -9.02 15.02
N GLY A 13 16.04 -7.97 14.75
CA GLY A 13 17.34 -8.07 14.06
C GLY A 13 17.25 -8.11 12.52
N ASP A 14 16.07 -8.33 11.94
CA ASP A 14 15.85 -8.22 10.49
C ASP A 14 15.42 -6.80 10.13
N GLN A 15 16.38 -5.91 9.88
CA GLN A 15 16.09 -4.51 9.51
C GLN A 15 15.23 -4.38 8.24
N GLN A 16 15.29 -5.36 7.33
CA GLN A 16 14.52 -5.33 6.08
C GLN A 16 13.15 -6.01 6.19
N GLN A 17 12.87 -6.71 7.30
CA GLN A 17 11.64 -7.49 7.51
C GLN A 17 11.32 -8.39 6.31
N LEU A 18 12.30 -9.19 5.87
CA LEU A 18 12.25 -9.99 4.66
C LEU A 18 11.02 -10.91 4.61
N GLN A 19 10.56 -11.43 5.74
CA GLN A 19 9.32 -12.23 5.78
C GLN A 19 8.11 -11.40 5.37
N ARG A 20 7.95 -10.18 5.90
CA ARG A 20 6.86 -9.27 5.52
C ARG A 20 6.98 -8.86 4.06
N LYS A 21 8.20 -8.53 3.63
CA LYS A 21 8.50 -8.14 2.25
C LYS A 21 8.26 -9.28 1.26
N ARG A 22 8.48 -10.53 1.63
CA ARG A 22 8.17 -11.71 0.80
C ARG A 22 6.67 -11.85 0.55
N HIS A 23 5.83 -11.55 1.53
CA HIS A 23 4.38 -11.63 1.35
C HIS A 23 3.86 -10.44 0.54
N ILE A 24 4.13 -9.22 1.01
CA ILE A 24 3.59 -7.98 0.39
C ILE A 24 4.26 -7.67 -0.93
N GLY A 25 5.57 -7.85 -1.02
CA GLY A 25 6.37 -7.55 -2.21
C GLY A 25 6.15 -8.53 -3.35
N ASN A 26 5.38 -9.60 -3.16
CA ASN A 26 4.95 -10.51 -4.23
C ASN A 26 3.48 -10.31 -4.62
N ASP A 27 2.79 -9.32 -4.03
CA ASP A 27 1.46 -8.91 -4.49
C ASP A 27 1.57 -8.05 -5.75
N ILE A 28 0.46 -7.94 -6.50
CA ILE A 28 0.38 -7.11 -7.71
C ILE A 28 -0.05 -5.67 -7.36
N VAL A 29 -0.93 -5.54 -6.36
CA VAL A 29 -1.53 -4.28 -5.92
C VAL A 29 -1.38 -4.16 -4.41
N ALA A 30 -0.92 -3.01 -3.93
CA ALA A 30 -0.85 -2.70 -2.50
C ALA A 30 -1.78 -1.54 -2.10
N ILE A 31 -2.34 -1.62 -0.90
CA ILE A 31 -3.06 -0.50 -0.28
C ILE A 31 -2.14 0.13 0.75
N ILE A 32 -1.91 1.43 0.63
CA ILE A 32 -1.07 2.22 1.55
C ILE A 32 -1.98 3.09 2.40
N PHE A 33 -2.06 2.78 3.69
CA PHE A 33 -2.78 3.62 4.64
C PHE A 33 -1.83 4.68 5.21
N GLN A 34 -2.14 5.95 4.97
CA GLN A 34 -1.33 7.09 5.39
C GLN A 34 -2.04 7.86 6.50
N GLU A 35 -1.58 7.75 7.74
CA GLU A 35 -2.14 8.55 8.85
C GLU A 35 -1.78 10.04 8.71
N GLN A 36 -0.62 10.34 8.14
CA GLN A 36 -0.13 11.68 7.85
C GLN A 36 0.12 11.84 6.35
N ASN A 37 0.14 13.08 5.84
CA ASN A 37 0.41 13.36 4.42
C ASN A 37 1.90 13.21 4.07
N THR A 38 2.47 12.05 4.36
CA THR A 38 3.85 11.72 4.05
C THR A 38 3.95 11.42 2.55
N PRO A 39 4.85 12.07 1.79
CA PRO A 39 5.03 11.75 0.39
C PRO A 39 5.31 10.25 0.19
N PHE A 40 4.60 9.63 -0.74
CA PHE A 40 4.80 8.24 -1.14
C PHE A 40 5.01 8.18 -2.65
N ALA A 41 6.01 7.40 -3.08
CA ALA A 41 6.30 7.12 -4.47
C ALA A 41 6.51 5.61 -4.67
N PRO A 42 6.07 5.03 -5.80
CA PRO A 42 6.20 3.60 -6.07
C PRO A 42 7.62 3.02 -5.91
N ASP A 43 8.64 3.81 -6.25
CA ASP A 43 10.06 3.44 -6.18
C ASP A 43 10.58 3.27 -4.74
N MET A 44 9.85 3.74 -3.74
CA MET A 44 10.16 3.53 -2.32
C MET A 44 10.06 2.05 -1.90
N ILE A 45 9.29 1.23 -2.63
CA ILE A 45 9.15 -0.21 -2.36
C ILE A 45 9.75 -1.01 -3.51
N ALA A 46 10.96 -1.53 -3.30
CA ALA A 46 11.60 -2.42 -4.26
C ALA A 46 10.88 -3.78 -4.35
N SER A 47 10.14 -3.98 -5.45
CA SER A 47 9.44 -5.21 -5.81
C SER A 47 9.36 -5.36 -7.34
N ASN A 48 9.45 -6.59 -7.83
CA ASN A 48 9.21 -6.92 -9.25
C ASN A 48 7.73 -7.18 -9.56
N PHE A 49 6.88 -7.29 -8.53
CA PHE A 49 5.47 -7.71 -8.66
C PHE A 49 4.50 -6.57 -8.35
N LEU A 50 4.85 -5.64 -7.47
CA LEU A 50 3.99 -4.50 -7.14
C LEU A 50 3.99 -3.49 -8.29
N HIS A 51 2.82 -3.33 -8.93
CA HIS A 51 2.64 -2.43 -10.08
C HIS A 51 1.60 -1.32 -9.83
N ALA A 52 0.76 -1.45 -8.81
CA ALA A 52 -0.23 -0.44 -8.47
C ALA A 52 -0.35 -0.24 -6.96
N TYR A 53 -0.62 1.00 -6.58
CA TYR A 53 -0.81 1.40 -5.20
C TYR A 53 -2.10 2.20 -5.05
N ILE A 54 -2.89 1.85 -4.06
CA ILE A 54 -4.06 2.62 -3.64
C ILE A 54 -3.70 3.30 -2.33
N VAL A 55 -3.54 4.60 -2.35
CA VAL A 55 -3.25 5.39 -1.15
C VAL A 55 -4.57 5.82 -0.52
N VAL A 56 -4.74 5.49 0.76
CA VAL A 56 -5.91 5.83 1.56
C VAL A 56 -5.45 6.70 2.73
N GLN A 57 -6.01 7.89 2.83
CA GLN A 57 -5.69 8.85 3.88
C GLN A 57 -6.97 9.28 4.61
N PRO A 58 -7.05 9.18 5.95
CA PRO A 58 -8.18 9.68 6.69
C PRO A 58 -8.16 11.22 6.72
N ILE A 59 -9.34 11.80 6.55
CA ILE A 59 -9.67 13.21 6.75
C ILE A 59 -10.57 13.26 7.99
N ASP A 60 -10.30 14.19 8.91
CA ASP A 60 -11.02 14.31 10.19
C ASP A 60 -10.94 13.02 11.03
N ALA A 61 -9.74 12.44 11.11
CA ALA A 61 -9.48 11.19 11.82
C ALA A 61 -9.92 11.26 13.31
N LEU A 62 -10.35 10.12 13.86
CA LEU A 62 -10.84 10.00 15.24
C LEU A 62 -12.07 10.86 15.56
N THR A 63 -12.88 11.19 14.55
CA THR A 63 -14.17 11.87 14.71
C THR A 63 -15.31 11.06 14.10
N ASP A 64 -16.56 11.35 14.49
CA ASP A 64 -17.76 10.74 13.92
C ASP A 64 -18.00 11.10 12.43
N LYS A 65 -17.22 12.05 11.89
CA LYS A 65 -17.31 12.51 10.50
C LYS A 65 -16.08 12.14 9.67
N VAL A 66 -15.36 11.10 10.09
CA VAL A 66 -14.17 10.62 9.36
C VAL A 66 -14.52 10.31 7.90
N ARG A 67 -13.68 10.80 7.00
CA ARG A 67 -13.76 10.55 5.55
C ARG A 67 -12.42 10.03 5.06
N TYR A 68 -12.39 9.42 3.88
CA TYR A 68 -11.14 8.92 3.31
C TYR A 68 -10.88 9.56 1.95
N ARG A 69 -9.69 10.15 1.81
CA ARG A 69 -9.14 10.49 0.50
C ARG A 69 -8.50 9.25 -0.07
N VAL A 70 -8.89 8.89 -1.29
CA VAL A 70 -8.32 7.77 -2.03
C VAL A 70 -7.61 8.31 -3.26
N SER A 71 -6.37 7.91 -3.47
CA SER A 71 -5.56 8.26 -4.64
C SER A 71 -4.94 7.00 -5.24
N ASP A 72 -4.89 6.90 -6.57
CA ASP A 72 -4.19 5.83 -7.27
C ASP A 72 -2.80 6.28 -7.71
N LEU A 73 -1.80 5.44 -7.48
CA LEU A 73 -0.44 5.61 -7.98
C LEU A 73 -0.10 4.37 -8.80
N GLY A 74 -0.14 4.51 -10.13
CA GLY A 74 0.37 3.49 -11.04
C GLY A 74 1.90 3.54 -11.09
N ALA A 75 2.58 2.41 -10.82
CA ALA A 75 3.99 2.30 -11.16
C ALA A 75 4.09 2.24 -12.69
N GLN A 76 4.90 3.10 -13.31
CA GLN A 76 5.03 3.13 -14.77
C GLN A 76 5.67 1.83 -15.29
N LYS A 77 4.82 0.85 -15.61
CA LYS A 77 4.89 0.00 -16.80
C LYS A 77 3.56 -0.75 -16.97
N ALA A 78 2.80 -0.30 -17.98
CA ALA A 78 1.69 -0.97 -18.63
C ALA A 78 0.45 -1.34 -17.78
N SER A 79 -0.66 -0.65 -18.08
CA SER A 79 -1.98 -1.28 -18.23
C SER A 79 -2.49 -2.14 -17.06
N ILE A 80 -2.76 -1.53 -15.90
CA ILE A 80 -3.75 -2.11 -14.98
C ILE A 80 -5.08 -1.40 -15.23
N LEU A 81 -5.76 -1.94 -16.25
CA LEU A 81 -7.20 -2.02 -16.43
C LEU A 81 -8.03 -0.98 -15.64
N LYS A 82 -8.49 0.04 -16.37
CA LYS A 82 -9.83 0.63 -16.18
C LYS A 82 -10.86 -0.50 -16.04
N LYS A 83 -11.15 -0.96 -14.83
CA LYS A 83 -12.22 -1.94 -14.61
C LYS A 83 -12.79 -1.92 -13.20
N PHE A 84 -13.24 -0.77 -12.75
CA PHE A 84 -14.39 -0.69 -11.82
C PHE A 84 -15.23 0.53 -12.21
N SER A 85 -15.96 0.36 -13.31
CA SER A 85 -17.13 1.17 -13.65
C SER A 85 -18.24 0.18 -13.93
N ILE A 86 -18.91 -0.25 -12.85
CA ILE A 86 -20.34 -0.58 -12.69
C ILE A 86 -20.63 -0.39 -11.20
#